data_AF-A0A1Y3QCI4-F1
#
_entry.id   AF-A0A1Y3QCI4-F1
#
_cell.length_a   1.000
_cell.length_b   1.000
_cell.length_c   1.000
_cell.angle_alpha   90.00
_cell.angle_beta   90.00
_cell.angle_gamma   90.00
#
_symmetry.space_group_name_H-M   'P 1'
#
loop_
_entity.id
_entity.type
_entity.pdbx_description
1 polymer ?
#
loop_
_entity_poly.entity_id
_entity_poly.type
_entity_poly.pdbx_seq_one_letter_code
_entity_poly.pdbx_strand_id
1 'polypeptide(L)'
;MEDAGSRCARVLRQEDGLVGLVWVPFPFSDQPFAIGVHGLLLALNRNAPREGVTEHWKWGEANIEVLRMPPERLDELLAADDEGRWANWVARGEILDDPEGVLDGYRRMLTDWPRSERDRKLLGEFSQFLEMCVRAKQDMKEGRVADAFSHIVDSIHHWARIVMLEEGLHPGLRVWSEVRRINPGIYKLFEELTTSGESAEKRVQLLLLACEFAVLTKMKSSCALLLRILASRAAPWTVQELMRHPELHGLNLNLALVLQMLVKRGHVREEIPVLPLGAGTPVEVRYAAV
;
A
#
# COMPACT_ATOMS: atom_id res chain seq x y z
N MET A 1 12.32 -30.97 -2.78
CA MET A 1 12.57 -29.54 -3.13
C MET A 1 13.43 -28.83 -2.10
N GLU A 2 13.37 -29.16 -0.80
CA GLU A 2 14.39 -28.73 0.20
C GLU A 2 15.84 -28.97 -0.30
N ASP A 3 16.08 -30.08 -1.00
CA ASP A 3 17.38 -30.39 -1.61
C ASP A 3 17.76 -29.42 -2.77
N ALA A 4 16.79 -28.85 -3.50
CA ALA A 4 17.06 -27.91 -4.58
C ALA A 4 17.41 -26.51 -4.04
N GLY A 5 16.61 -25.99 -3.10
CA GLY A 5 16.88 -24.72 -2.42
C GLY A 5 18.25 -24.73 -1.71
N SER A 6 18.53 -25.80 -0.95
CA SER A 6 19.81 -25.96 -0.23
C SER A 6 21.03 -26.05 -1.16
N ARG A 7 20.88 -26.64 -2.35
CA ARG A 7 21.96 -26.75 -3.34
C ARG A 7 22.22 -25.44 -4.06
N CYS A 8 21.17 -24.75 -4.49
CA CYS A 8 21.29 -23.43 -5.09
C CYS A 8 21.86 -22.41 -4.09
N ALA A 9 21.44 -22.48 -2.83
CA ALA A 9 22.01 -21.67 -1.75
C ALA A 9 23.52 -21.86 -1.59
N ARG A 10 24.06 -23.07 -1.82
CA ARG A 10 25.51 -23.31 -1.74
C ARG A 10 26.31 -22.50 -2.74
N VAL A 11 25.77 -22.25 -3.93
CA VAL A 11 26.41 -21.41 -4.96
C VAL A 11 26.43 -19.96 -4.48
N LEU A 12 25.29 -19.46 -4.00
CA LEU A 12 25.15 -18.07 -3.54
C LEU A 12 25.99 -17.77 -2.30
N ARG A 13 26.15 -18.74 -1.38
CA ARG A 13 27.01 -18.64 -0.18
C ARG A 13 28.48 -18.35 -0.49
N GLN A 14 28.94 -18.67 -1.70
CA GLN A 14 30.33 -18.45 -2.11
C GLN A 14 30.54 -17.07 -2.74
N GLU A 15 29.47 -16.29 -2.94
CA GLU A 15 29.57 -14.96 -3.52
C GLU A 15 30.11 -13.97 -2.49
N ASP A 16 31.17 -13.24 -2.87
CA ASP A 16 31.70 -12.16 -2.06
C ASP A 16 30.63 -11.07 -1.88
N GLY A 17 30.46 -10.60 -0.65
CA GLY A 17 29.52 -9.54 -0.29
C GLY A 17 28.10 -10.00 0.03
N LEU A 18 27.83 -11.31 0.06
CA LEU A 18 26.56 -11.86 0.56
C LEU A 18 26.38 -11.51 2.04
N VAL A 19 25.26 -10.88 2.38
CA VAL A 19 24.91 -10.50 3.76
C VAL A 19 23.62 -11.15 4.25
N GLY A 20 22.82 -11.71 3.35
CA GLY A 20 21.63 -12.45 3.73
C GLY A 20 21.12 -13.33 2.59
N LEU A 21 20.56 -14.49 2.93
CA LEU A 21 19.93 -15.41 1.99
C LEU A 21 18.62 -15.95 2.56
N VAL A 22 17.53 -15.75 1.83
CA VAL A 22 16.20 -16.28 2.15
C VAL A 22 15.72 -17.23 1.08
N TRP A 23 15.15 -18.35 1.49
CA TRP A 23 14.43 -19.30 0.66
C TRP A 23 12.93 -19.20 0.87
N VAL A 24 12.18 -18.97 -0.19
CA VAL A 24 10.73 -18.99 -0.18
C VAL A 24 10.27 -20.19 -1.00
N PRO A 25 9.82 -21.29 -0.37
CA PRO A 25 9.22 -22.39 -1.11
C PRO A 25 7.86 -21.94 -1.64
N PHE A 26 7.60 -22.20 -2.93
CA PHE A 26 6.35 -21.80 -3.59
C PHE A 26 5.99 -20.33 -3.28
N PRO A 27 6.80 -19.36 -3.73
CA PRO A 27 6.56 -17.93 -3.47
C PRO A 27 5.21 -17.44 -4.00
N PHE A 28 4.61 -18.23 -4.89
CA PHE A 28 3.28 -18.06 -5.46
C PHE A 28 2.31 -19.17 -5.00
N SER A 29 2.47 -19.74 -3.80
CA SER A 29 1.58 -20.82 -3.30
C SER A 29 0.12 -20.38 -3.21
N ASP A 30 -0.10 -19.08 -3.01
CA ASP A 30 -1.43 -18.45 -3.02
C ASP A 30 -1.99 -18.32 -4.45
N GLN A 31 -1.19 -18.66 -5.47
CA GLN A 31 -1.50 -18.68 -6.89
C GLN A 31 -1.24 -20.09 -7.45
N PRO A 32 -2.13 -21.06 -7.22
CA PRO A 32 -1.96 -22.45 -7.69
C PRO A 32 -1.88 -22.58 -9.23
N PHE A 33 -2.15 -21.51 -9.98
CA PHE A 33 -2.00 -21.41 -11.43
C PHE A 33 -0.73 -20.66 -11.87
N ALA A 34 0.13 -20.22 -10.95
CA ALA A 34 1.44 -19.67 -11.29
C ALA A 34 2.28 -20.80 -11.90
N ILE A 35 2.48 -20.74 -13.20
CA ILE A 35 3.14 -21.80 -13.96
C ILE A 35 4.65 -21.69 -13.71
N GLY A 36 5.23 -22.76 -13.18
CA GLY A 36 6.64 -23.07 -13.41
C GLY A 36 7.65 -22.31 -12.56
N VAL A 37 7.30 -21.75 -11.39
CA VAL A 37 8.29 -21.37 -10.37
C VAL A 37 7.99 -22.14 -9.09
N HIS A 38 8.92 -23.02 -8.72
CA HIS A 38 8.81 -23.93 -7.59
C HIS A 38 9.46 -23.37 -6.32
N GLY A 39 10.27 -22.30 -6.42
CA GLY A 39 10.82 -21.59 -5.28
C GLY A 39 11.53 -20.28 -5.65
N LEU A 40 11.79 -19.45 -4.65
CA LEU A 40 12.51 -18.18 -4.80
C LEU A 40 13.66 -18.10 -3.80
N LEU A 41 14.83 -17.71 -4.28
CA LEU A 41 15.99 -17.36 -3.46
C LEU A 41 16.21 -15.86 -3.52
N LEU A 42 16.09 -15.19 -2.39
CA LEU A 42 16.43 -13.78 -2.23
C LEU A 42 17.82 -13.69 -1.60
N ALA A 43 18.81 -13.27 -2.38
CA ALA A 43 20.18 -13.04 -1.96
C ALA A 43 20.45 -11.54 -1.83
N LEU A 44 20.62 -11.09 -0.59
CA LEU A 44 21.09 -9.75 -0.28
C LEU A 44 22.61 -9.73 -0.40
N ASN A 45 23.13 -9.03 -1.41
CA ASN A 45 24.55 -8.95 -1.69
C ASN A 45 24.93 -7.48 -1.93
N ARG A 46 25.88 -6.96 -1.13
CA ARG A 46 26.35 -5.56 -1.22
C ARG A 46 27.02 -5.22 -2.56
N ASN A 47 27.57 -6.24 -3.23
CA ASN A 47 28.23 -6.10 -4.52
C ASN A 47 27.25 -6.23 -5.70
N ALA A 48 25.97 -6.51 -5.45
CA ALA A 48 24.97 -6.61 -6.51
C ALA A 48 24.67 -5.22 -7.13
N PRO A 49 24.27 -5.16 -8.42
CA PRO A 49 23.80 -3.92 -9.04
C PRO A 49 22.64 -3.31 -8.27
N ARG A 50 22.56 -1.97 -8.24
CA ARG A 50 21.52 -1.22 -7.50
C ARG A 50 20.09 -1.61 -7.89
N GLU A 51 19.84 -1.84 -9.17
CA GLU A 51 18.52 -2.27 -9.69
C GLU A 51 18.13 -3.68 -9.20
N GLY A 52 19.11 -4.50 -8.82
CA GLY A 52 19.00 -5.94 -8.62
C GLY A 52 19.18 -6.73 -9.92
N VAL A 53 19.28 -8.04 -9.79
CA VAL A 53 19.34 -9.00 -10.91
C VAL A 53 18.38 -10.15 -10.61
N THR A 54 17.55 -10.46 -11.58
CA THR A 54 16.67 -11.64 -11.56
C THR A 54 17.22 -12.70 -12.51
N GLU A 55 17.39 -13.91 -12.02
CA GLU A 55 17.77 -15.08 -12.80
C GLU A 55 16.77 -16.21 -12.61
N HIS A 56 16.63 -17.07 -13.62
CA HIS A 56 15.86 -18.30 -13.53
C HIS A 56 16.80 -19.48 -13.60
N TRP A 57 16.82 -20.25 -12.52
CA TRP A 57 17.62 -21.46 -12.39
C TRP A 57 16.74 -22.68 -12.53
N LYS A 58 17.28 -23.73 -13.14
CA LYS A 58 16.61 -25.03 -13.25
C LYS A 58 17.46 -26.10 -12.57
N TRP A 59 16.87 -26.83 -11.64
CA TRP A 59 17.51 -27.95 -10.96
C TRP A 59 16.60 -29.18 -10.99
N GLY A 60 16.89 -30.11 -11.91
CA GLY A 60 15.96 -31.18 -12.25
C GLY A 60 14.65 -30.60 -12.79
N GLU A 61 13.53 -30.95 -12.16
CA GLU A 61 12.20 -30.41 -12.47
C GLU A 61 11.87 -29.12 -11.69
N ALA A 62 12.72 -28.71 -10.73
CA ALA A 62 12.51 -27.49 -9.96
C ALA A 62 12.97 -26.27 -10.76
N ASN A 63 12.08 -25.29 -10.92
CA ASN A 63 12.41 -23.97 -11.46
C ASN A 63 12.51 -23.01 -10.27
N ILE A 64 13.62 -22.30 -10.16
CA ILE A 64 13.93 -21.44 -9.02
C ILE A 64 14.19 -20.04 -9.56
N GLU A 65 13.49 -19.05 -9.02
CA GLU A 65 13.80 -17.65 -9.28
C GLU A 65 14.85 -17.18 -8.27
N VAL A 66 15.93 -16.58 -8.75
CA VAL A 66 17.01 -16.04 -7.90
C VAL A 66 17.03 -14.54 -8.07
N LEU A 67 16.78 -13.84 -6.96
CA LEU A 67 16.79 -12.38 -6.87
C LEU A 67 18.05 -11.97 -6.11
N ARG A 68 18.98 -11.28 -6.79
CA ARG A 68 20.17 -10.70 -6.17
C ARG A 68 20.04 -9.19 -6.11
N MET A 69 20.22 -8.62 -4.94
CA MET A 69 20.13 -7.17 -4.78
C MET A 69 20.85 -6.67 -3.55
N PRO A 70 21.25 -5.40 -3.51
CA PRO A 70 21.77 -4.81 -2.30
C PRO A 70 20.63 -4.55 -1.29
N PRO A 71 20.88 -4.52 0.03
CA PRO A 71 19.85 -4.28 1.06
C PRO A 71 19.02 -3.02 0.83
N GLU A 72 19.64 -1.94 0.35
CA GLU A 72 18.96 -0.67 0.07
C GLU A 72 17.87 -0.81 -0.98
N ARG A 73 18.02 -1.75 -1.93
CA ARG A 73 16.99 -2.04 -2.92
C ARG A 73 15.81 -2.78 -2.31
N LEU A 74 16.05 -3.65 -1.33
CA LEU A 74 14.97 -4.29 -0.58
C LEU A 74 14.20 -3.26 0.25
N ASP A 75 14.87 -2.25 0.84
CA ASP A 75 14.20 -1.14 1.54
C ASP A 75 13.23 -0.40 0.61
N GLU A 76 13.70 -0.02 -0.59
CA GLU A 76 12.88 0.65 -1.61
C GLU A 76 11.65 -0.20 -2.00
N LEU A 77 11.84 -1.51 -2.18
CA LEU A 77 10.76 -2.42 -2.57
C LEU A 77 9.76 -2.64 -1.44
N LEU A 78 10.22 -2.83 -0.20
CA LEU A 78 9.34 -2.95 0.97
C LEU A 78 8.53 -1.67 1.18
N ALA A 79 9.12 -0.49 0.97
CA ALA A 79 8.39 0.77 1.04
C ALA A 79 7.29 0.87 -0.04
N ALA A 80 7.58 0.38 -1.25
CA ALA A 80 6.67 0.35 -2.39
C ALA A 80 5.75 -0.89 -2.44
N ASP A 81 5.78 -1.79 -1.44
CA ASP A 81 5.11 -3.09 -1.49
C ASP A 81 3.60 -3.01 -1.16
N ASP A 82 2.84 -2.39 -2.06
CA ASP A 82 1.38 -2.19 -1.88
C ASP A 82 0.58 -3.50 -1.87
N GLU A 83 1.11 -4.59 -2.44
CA GLU A 83 0.51 -5.93 -2.39
C GLU A 83 1.00 -6.78 -1.21
N GLY A 84 1.99 -6.30 -0.46
CA GLY A 84 2.60 -7.02 0.65
C GLY A 84 3.35 -8.29 0.22
N ARG A 85 3.79 -8.39 -1.04
CA ARG A 85 4.47 -9.56 -1.59
C ARG A 85 5.88 -9.70 -1.02
N TRP A 86 6.66 -8.63 -1.07
CA TRP A 86 8.03 -8.59 -0.54
C TRP A 86 8.03 -8.78 0.97
N ALA A 87 7.13 -8.10 1.67
CA ALA A 87 6.93 -8.25 3.11
C ALA A 87 6.60 -9.70 3.48
N ASN A 88 5.72 -10.36 2.71
CA ASN A 88 5.38 -11.77 2.94
C ASN A 88 6.58 -12.70 2.71
N TRP A 89 7.33 -12.51 1.61
CA TRP A 89 8.52 -13.30 1.31
C TRP A 89 9.60 -13.18 2.39
N VAL A 90 9.88 -11.97 2.87
CA VAL A 90 10.88 -11.74 3.93
C VAL A 90 10.39 -12.27 5.28
N ALA A 91 9.10 -12.07 5.61
CA ALA A 91 8.54 -12.51 6.88
C ALA A 91 8.43 -14.04 6.99
N ARG A 92 8.04 -14.74 5.91
CA ARG A 92 7.74 -16.18 5.93
C ARG A 92 8.81 -17.06 5.30
N GLY A 93 9.65 -16.53 4.42
CA GLY A 93 10.72 -17.30 3.79
C GLY A 93 11.73 -17.79 4.83
N GLU A 94 12.25 -18.99 4.67
CA GLU A 94 13.28 -19.57 5.51
C GLU A 94 14.60 -18.81 5.36
N ILE A 95 15.15 -18.25 6.45
CA ILE A 95 16.48 -17.65 6.42
C ILE A 95 17.51 -18.77 6.35
N LEU A 96 18.27 -18.85 5.26
CA LEU A 96 19.31 -19.84 5.05
C LEU A 96 20.69 -19.35 5.51
N ASP A 97 20.96 -18.04 5.40
CA ASP A 97 22.15 -17.37 5.91
C ASP A 97 21.81 -15.94 6.30
N ASP A 98 22.32 -15.49 7.45
CA ASP A 98 22.19 -14.10 7.90
C ASP A 98 23.30 -13.77 8.91
N PRO A 99 24.58 -13.80 8.49
CA PRO A 99 25.72 -13.68 9.40
C PRO A 99 25.76 -12.32 10.14
N GLU A 100 25.15 -11.29 9.54
CA GLU A 100 25.12 -9.93 10.09
C GLU A 100 23.78 -9.57 10.77
N GLY A 101 22.78 -10.47 10.74
CA GLY A 101 21.45 -10.22 11.32
C GLY A 101 20.60 -9.20 10.54
N VAL A 102 20.91 -8.99 9.25
CA VAL A 102 20.21 -8.04 8.37
C VAL A 102 18.78 -8.52 8.11
N LEU A 103 18.60 -9.79 7.74
CA LEU A 103 17.29 -10.37 7.45
C LEU A 103 16.42 -10.51 8.71
N ASP A 104 17.03 -10.88 9.84
CA ASP A 104 16.35 -10.85 11.13
C ASP A 104 15.91 -9.42 11.51
N GLY A 105 16.74 -8.42 11.21
CA GLY A 105 16.40 -7.01 11.35
C GLY A 105 15.15 -6.64 10.55
N TYR A 106 15.07 -7.06 9.28
CA TYR A 106 13.88 -6.87 8.45
C TYR A 106 12.65 -7.58 9.03
N ARG A 107 12.79 -8.83 9.50
CA ARG A 107 11.66 -9.56 10.11
C ARG A 107 11.15 -8.88 11.37
N ARG A 108 12.05 -8.39 12.23
CA ARG A 108 11.68 -7.62 13.42
C ARG A 108 10.97 -6.33 13.02
N MET A 109 11.48 -5.59 12.03
CA MET A 109 10.81 -4.40 11.50
C MET A 109 9.41 -4.69 10.95
N LEU A 110 9.23 -5.80 10.22
CA LEU A 110 7.93 -6.23 9.68
C LEU A 110 6.98 -6.69 10.78
N THR A 111 7.49 -7.17 11.92
CA THR A 111 6.71 -7.55 13.10
C THR A 111 6.34 -6.33 13.95
N ASP A 112 7.27 -5.39 14.12
CA ASP A 112 7.13 -4.16 14.93
C ASP A 112 6.69 -2.94 14.10
N TRP A 113 5.97 -3.19 12.99
CA TRP A 113 5.69 -2.24 11.91
C TRP A 113 5.51 -0.80 12.40
N PRO A 114 6.51 0.09 12.17
CA PRO A 114 6.56 1.40 12.80
C PRO A 114 5.30 2.22 12.57
N ARG A 115 4.85 2.91 13.61
CA ARG A 115 3.65 3.75 13.54
C ARG A 115 3.73 4.79 12.42
N SER A 116 4.90 5.37 12.16
CA SER A 116 5.11 6.33 11.07
C SER A 116 4.81 5.73 9.69
N GLU A 117 5.24 4.50 9.43
CA GLU A 117 5.00 3.81 8.16
C GLU A 117 3.54 3.40 8.02
N ARG A 118 2.91 2.96 9.12
CA ARG A 118 1.47 2.70 9.15
C ARG A 118 0.65 3.96 8.86
N ASP A 119 0.98 5.10 9.46
CA ASP A 119 0.29 6.37 9.23
C ASP A 119 0.46 6.85 7.77
N ARG A 120 1.63 6.59 7.17
CA ARG A 120 1.89 6.85 5.73
C ARG A 120 1.02 5.99 4.83
N LYS A 121 0.97 4.67 5.06
CA LYS A 121 0.13 3.74 4.29
C LYS A 121 -1.36 4.02 4.49
N LEU A 122 -1.79 4.37 5.71
CA LEU A 122 -3.17 4.80 5.99
C LEU A 122 -3.58 6.02 5.16
N LEU A 123 -2.71 7.04 5.07
CA LEU A 123 -2.98 8.21 4.25
C LEU A 123 -3.09 7.86 2.75
N GLY A 124 -2.20 7.01 2.25
CA GLY A 124 -2.24 6.53 0.86
C GLY A 124 -3.52 5.75 0.54
N GLU A 125 -3.85 4.75 1.36
CA GLU A 125 -5.05 3.93 1.19
C GLU A 125 -6.33 4.77 1.31
N PHE A 126 -6.39 5.73 2.24
CA PHE A 126 -7.52 6.66 2.35
C PHE A 126 -7.66 7.57 1.12
N SER A 127 -6.55 8.02 0.54
CA SER A 127 -6.59 8.80 -0.70
C SER A 127 -7.21 8.00 -1.84
N GLN A 128 -6.79 6.75 -2.05
CA GLN A 128 -7.31 5.89 -3.10
C GLN A 128 -8.78 5.53 -2.84
N PHE A 129 -9.11 5.18 -1.59
CA PHE A 129 -10.49 4.94 -1.15
C PHE A 129 -11.42 6.11 -1.50
N LEU A 130 -11.02 7.33 -1.14
CA LEU A 130 -11.76 8.56 -1.40
C LEU A 130 -11.91 8.82 -2.90
N GLU A 131 -10.83 8.68 -3.67
CA GLU A 131 -10.85 8.89 -5.11
C GLU A 131 -11.81 7.93 -5.81
N MET A 132 -11.76 6.65 -5.47
CA MET A 132 -12.65 5.64 -6.04
C MET A 132 -14.12 5.89 -5.66
N CYS A 133 -14.41 6.35 -4.43
CA CYS A 133 -15.77 6.76 -4.04
C CYS A 133 -16.30 7.90 -4.93
N VAL A 134 -15.46 8.92 -5.17
CA VAL A 134 -15.85 10.10 -5.96
C VAL A 134 -16.09 9.72 -7.42
N ARG A 135 -15.21 8.90 -8.01
CA ARG A 135 -15.37 8.40 -9.39
C ARG A 135 -16.62 7.55 -9.53
N ALA A 136 -16.85 6.58 -8.64
CA ALA A 136 -18.06 5.75 -8.64
C ALA A 136 -19.33 6.61 -8.55
N LYS A 137 -19.35 7.64 -7.70
CA LYS A 137 -20.48 8.56 -7.58
C LYS A 137 -20.72 9.38 -8.85
N GLN A 138 -19.65 9.81 -9.52
CA GLN A 138 -19.75 10.55 -10.77
C GLN A 138 -20.28 9.66 -11.90
N ASP A 139 -19.77 8.44 -12.03
CA ASP A 139 -20.22 7.48 -13.05
C ASP A 139 -21.68 7.08 -12.86
N MET A 140 -22.13 6.91 -11.61
CA MET A 140 -23.55 6.70 -11.30
C MET A 140 -24.42 7.87 -11.76
N LYS A 141 -23.98 9.12 -11.55
CA LYS A 141 -24.71 10.32 -11.98
C LYS A 141 -24.83 10.41 -13.50
N GLU A 142 -23.83 9.90 -14.22
CA GLU A 142 -23.76 9.92 -15.68
C GLU A 142 -24.36 8.64 -16.32
N GLY A 143 -24.93 7.73 -15.52
CA GLY A 143 -25.54 6.49 -15.99
C GLY A 143 -24.54 5.41 -16.42
N ARG A 144 -23.23 5.59 -16.15
CA ARG A 144 -22.17 4.61 -16.42
C ARG A 144 -22.07 3.57 -15.29
N VAL A 145 -23.08 2.72 -15.20
CA VAL A 145 -23.19 1.75 -14.09
C VAL A 145 -22.02 0.76 -14.05
N ALA A 146 -21.49 0.34 -15.21
CA ALA A 146 -20.36 -0.60 -15.26
C ALA A 146 -19.07 0.01 -14.69
N ASP A 147 -18.73 1.23 -15.08
CA ASP A 147 -17.55 1.95 -14.56
C ASP A 147 -17.71 2.25 -13.07
N ALA A 148 -18.92 2.65 -12.65
CA ALA A 148 -19.24 2.85 -11.25
C ALA A 148 -19.07 1.56 -10.42
N PHE A 149 -19.44 0.41 -10.99
CA PHE A 149 -19.25 -0.89 -10.35
C PHE A 149 -17.76 -1.22 -10.16
N SER A 150 -16.93 -1.01 -11.18
CA SER A 150 -15.48 -1.21 -11.04
C SER A 150 -14.88 -0.30 -9.97
N HIS A 151 -15.17 1.01 -10.02
CA HIS A 151 -14.66 1.95 -9.02
C HIS A 151 -15.13 1.62 -7.60
N ILE A 152 -16.38 1.18 -7.40
CA ILE A 152 -16.85 0.84 -6.05
C ILE A 152 -16.24 -0.46 -5.52
N VAL A 153 -15.94 -1.43 -6.40
CA VAL A 153 -15.15 -2.61 -6.03
C VAL A 153 -13.77 -2.19 -5.54
N ASP A 154 -13.07 -1.31 -6.26
CA ASP A 154 -11.75 -0.82 -5.83
C ASP A 154 -11.83 -0.04 -4.51
N SER A 155 -12.87 0.78 -4.35
CA SER A 155 -13.14 1.54 -3.12
C SER A 155 -13.24 0.62 -1.89
N ILE A 156 -14.03 -0.45 -1.95
CA ILE A 156 -14.19 -1.35 -0.80
C ILE A 156 -12.91 -2.16 -0.52
N HIS A 157 -12.07 -2.43 -1.54
CA HIS A 157 -10.74 -3.02 -1.32
C HIS A 157 -9.84 -2.08 -0.51
N HIS A 158 -9.75 -0.80 -0.88
CA HIS A 158 -8.96 0.17 -0.11
C HIS A 158 -9.51 0.35 1.31
N TRP A 159 -10.84 0.37 1.48
CA TRP A 159 -11.45 0.44 2.81
C TRP A 159 -11.09 -0.77 3.69
N ALA A 160 -11.10 -1.97 3.11
CA ALA A 160 -10.63 -3.18 3.79
C ALA A 160 -9.17 -3.06 4.27
N ARG A 161 -8.28 -2.51 3.43
CA ARG A 161 -6.86 -2.29 3.79
C ARG A 161 -6.69 -1.25 4.90
N ILE A 162 -7.49 -0.17 4.90
CA ILE A 162 -7.52 0.81 5.99
C ILE A 162 -7.83 0.12 7.33
N VAL A 163 -8.85 -0.75 7.35
CA VAL A 163 -9.21 -1.47 8.59
C VAL A 163 -8.10 -2.42 9.04
N MET A 164 -7.44 -3.12 8.11
CA MET A 164 -6.28 -3.94 8.46
C MET A 164 -5.16 -3.12 9.10
N LEU A 165 -4.85 -1.96 8.50
CA LEU A 165 -3.83 -1.04 9.00
C LEU A 165 -4.16 -0.52 10.41
N GLU A 166 -5.42 -0.18 10.68
CA GLU A 166 -5.88 0.26 12.01
C GLU A 166 -5.69 -0.82 13.08
N GLU A 167 -5.91 -2.10 12.73
CA GLU A 167 -5.63 -3.26 13.57
C GLU A 167 -4.14 -3.61 13.66
N GLY A 168 -3.27 -2.86 12.98
CA GLY A 168 -1.82 -3.09 12.93
C GLY A 168 -1.39 -4.25 12.05
N LEU A 169 -2.25 -4.69 11.14
CA LEU A 169 -2.00 -5.77 10.20
C LEU A 169 -1.52 -5.22 8.87
N HIS A 170 -0.44 -5.78 8.31
CA HIS A 170 -0.01 -5.46 6.96
C HIS A 170 -1.06 -5.94 5.94
N PRO A 171 -1.58 -5.04 5.07
CA PRO A 171 -2.38 -5.47 3.94
C PRO A 171 -1.49 -6.32 3.02
N GLY A 172 -1.67 -7.62 3.07
CA GLY A 172 -0.99 -8.58 2.19
C GLY A 172 -1.94 -9.14 1.15
N LEU A 173 -1.51 -10.17 0.43
CA LEU A 173 -2.27 -10.83 -0.65
C LEU A 173 -3.65 -11.41 -0.22
N ARG A 174 -3.87 -11.60 1.09
CA ARG A 174 -5.05 -12.27 1.66
C ARG A 174 -6.01 -11.30 2.38
N VAL A 175 -6.20 -10.11 1.80
CA VAL A 175 -7.05 -9.03 2.37
C VAL A 175 -8.41 -9.55 2.84
N TRP A 176 -9.20 -10.18 1.97
CA TRP A 176 -10.58 -10.54 2.28
C TRP A 176 -10.73 -11.62 3.36
N SER A 177 -9.81 -12.59 3.42
CA SER A 177 -9.86 -13.60 4.48
C SER A 177 -9.51 -13.01 5.85
N GLU A 178 -8.58 -12.06 5.91
CA GLU A 178 -8.28 -11.35 7.16
C GLU A 178 -9.42 -10.40 7.55
N VAL A 179 -9.95 -9.64 6.60
CA VAL A 179 -11.09 -8.73 6.81
C VAL A 179 -12.31 -9.48 7.31
N ARG A 180 -12.59 -10.68 6.79
CA ARG A 180 -13.69 -11.51 7.30
C ARG A 180 -13.55 -11.83 8.79
N ARG A 181 -12.32 -11.94 9.31
CA ARG A 181 -12.04 -12.21 10.72
C ARG A 181 -12.10 -10.94 11.57
N ILE A 182 -11.48 -9.84 11.11
CA ILE A 182 -11.35 -8.60 11.91
C ILE A 182 -12.55 -7.66 11.76
N ASN A 183 -13.21 -7.63 10.61
CA ASN A 183 -14.38 -6.82 10.33
C ASN A 183 -15.34 -7.54 9.36
N PRO A 184 -16.16 -8.47 9.88
CA PRO A 184 -17.12 -9.23 9.08
C PRO A 184 -18.14 -8.34 8.34
N GLY A 185 -18.39 -7.12 8.83
CA GLY A 185 -19.31 -6.18 8.21
C GLY A 185 -18.85 -5.70 6.84
N ILE A 186 -17.55 -5.38 6.69
CA ILE A 186 -16.98 -5.00 5.39
C ILE A 186 -16.98 -6.19 4.43
N TYR A 187 -16.65 -7.39 4.91
CA TYR A 187 -16.73 -8.60 4.08
C TYR A 187 -18.17 -8.84 3.57
N LYS A 188 -19.17 -8.64 4.43
CA LYS A 188 -20.58 -8.77 4.03
C LYS A 188 -20.98 -7.72 2.99
N LEU A 189 -20.50 -6.48 3.10
CA LEU A 189 -20.75 -5.46 2.08
C LEU A 189 -20.17 -5.85 0.71
N PHE A 190 -19.00 -6.49 0.68
CA PHE A 190 -18.42 -7.04 -0.56
C PHE A 190 -19.26 -8.19 -1.13
N GLU A 191 -19.73 -9.08 -0.27
CA GLU A 191 -20.64 -10.18 -0.66
C GLU A 191 -21.94 -9.61 -1.26
N GLU A 192 -22.62 -8.68 -0.58
CA GLU A 192 -23.85 -8.06 -1.08
C GLU A 192 -23.64 -7.31 -2.41
N LEU A 193 -22.49 -6.66 -2.59
CA LEU A 193 -22.13 -6.02 -3.86
C LEU A 193 -22.04 -7.04 -5.01
N THR A 194 -21.49 -8.22 -4.76
CA THR A 194 -21.13 -9.19 -5.81
C THR A 194 -22.22 -10.23 -6.06
N THR A 195 -22.94 -10.66 -5.02
CA THR A 195 -23.85 -11.82 -5.09
C THR A 195 -25.32 -11.50 -4.86
N SER A 196 -25.70 -10.29 -4.44
CA SER A 196 -27.13 -9.99 -4.23
C SER A 196 -27.92 -10.00 -5.55
N GLY A 197 -29.21 -10.34 -5.46
CA GLY A 197 -30.12 -10.40 -6.60
C GLY A 197 -30.60 -9.04 -7.13
N GLU A 198 -30.12 -7.94 -6.56
CA GLU A 198 -30.46 -6.58 -6.96
C GLU A 198 -29.73 -6.16 -8.25
N SER A 199 -30.24 -5.12 -8.92
CA SER A 199 -29.54 -4.56 -10.09
C SER A 199 -28.16 -4.02 -9.70
N ALA A 200 -27.21 -4.05 -10.63
CA ALA A 200 -25.86 -3.48 -10.41
C ALA A 200 -25.94 -2.03 -9.91
N GLU A 201 -26.85 -1.24 -10.47
CA GLU A 201 -27.09 0.15 -10.05
C GLU A 201 -27.44 0.26 -8.56
N LYS A 202 -28.40 -0.52 -8.06
CA LYS A 202 -28.80 -0.50 -6.65
C LYS A 202 -27.68 -0.99 -5.74
N ARG A 203 -26.95 -2.05 -6.13
CA ARG A 203 -25.82 -2.58 -5.36
C ARG A 203 -24.73 -1.53 -5.17
N VAL A 204 -24.41 -0.80 -6.25
CA VAL A 204 -23.45 0.32 -6.21
C VAL A 204 -23.98 1.46 -5.33
N GLN A 205 -25.25 1.85 -5.46
CA GLN A 205 -25.85 2.92 -4.63
C GLN A 205 -25.80 2.61 -3.14
N LEU A 206 -26.12 1.37 -2.75
CA LEU A 206 -26.08 0.93 -1.35
C LEU A 206 -24.66 0.95 -0.79
N LEU A 207 -23.69 0.45 -1.57
CA LEU A 207 -22.30 0.45 -1.13
C LEU A 207 -21.72 1.87 -1.07
N LEU A 208 -22.08 2.75 -2.01
CA LEU A 208 -21.71 4.17 -1.96
C LEU A 208 -22.16 4.83 -0.66
N LEU A 209 -23.37 4.53 -0.16
CA LEU A 209 -23.84 5.07 1.12
C LEU A 209 -22.97 4.62 2.29
N ALA A 210 -22.59 3.34 2.32
CA ALA A 210 -21.67 2.82 3.34
C ALA A 210 -20.28 3.46 3.22
N CYS A 211 -19.76 3.62 1.99
CA CYS A 211 -18.49 4.28 1.74
C CYS A 211 -18.51 5.76 2.18
N GLU A 212 -19.60 6.50 1.96
CA GLU A 212 -19.73 7.89 2.43
C GLU A 212 -19.64 7.98 3.95
N PHE A 213 -20.29 7.06 4.67
CA PHE A 213 -20.17 6.97 6.12
C PHE A 213 -18.75 6.60 6.56
N ALA A 214 -18.11 5.65 5.88
CA ALA A 214 -16.74 5.25 6.17
C ALA A 214 -15.73 6.38 5.91
N VAL A 215 -15.87 7.12 4.81
CA VAL A 215 -15.06 8.33 4.54
C VAL A 215 -15.16 9.28 5.72
N LEU A 216 -16.37 9.57 6.21
CA LEU A 216 -16.55 10.50 7.33
C LEU A 216 -15.91 10.02 8.63
N THR A 217 -16.08 8.75 8.96
CA THR A 217 -15.63 8.20 10.24
C THR A 217 -14.14 7.90 10.28
N LYS A 218 -13.52 7.59 9.13
CA LYS A 218 -12.11 7.20 9.01
C LYS A 218 -11.19 8.36 8.62
N MET A 219 -11.72 9.49 8.17
CA MET A 219 -10.92 10.60 7.65
C MET A 219 -9.89 11.14 8.63
N LYS A 220 -10.29 11.44 9.87
CA LYS A 220 -9.37 12.04 10.84
C LYS A 220 -8.24 11.10 11.23
N SER A 221 -8.53 9.81 11.46
CA SER A 221 -7.51 8.81 11.81
C SER A 221 -6.58 8.54 10.63
N SER A 222 -7.13 8.36 9.42
CA SER A 222 -6.32 8.03 8.25
C SER A 222 -5.47 9.20 7.75
N CYS A 223 -5.93 10.44 7.94
CA CYS A 223 -5.18 11.65 7.58
C CYS A 223 -4.31 12.20 8.72
N ALA A 224 -4.10 11.46 9.81
CA ALA A 224 -3.36 11.94 10.98
C ALA A 224 -1.95 12.45 10.63
N LEU A 225 -1.26 11.77 9.70
CA LEU A 225 0.04 12.20 9.17
C LEU A 225 -0.04 13.60 8.53
N LEU A 226 -0.96 13.78 7.58
CA LEU A 226 -1.13 15.05 6.87
C LEU A 226 -1.52 16.18 7.83
N LEU A 227 -2.42 15.90 8.77
CA LEU A 227 -2.83 16.86 9.79
C LEU A 227 -1.65 17.27 10.70
N ARG A 228 -0.79 16.31 11.09
CA ARG A 228 0.44 16.60 11.85
C ARG A 228 1.40 17.48 11.04
N ILE A 229 1.60 17.20 9.75
CA ILE A 229 2.46 18.00 8.88
C ILE A 229 1.92 19.44 8.77
N LEU A 230 0.62 19.60 8.53
CA LEU A 230 -0.02 20.91 8.46
C LEU A 230 0.13 21.70 9.77
N ALA A 231 0.07 21.03 10.91
CA ALA A 231 0.24 21.64 12.24
C ALA A 231 1.71 21.88 12.64
N SER A 232 2.68 21.40 11.87
CA SER A 232 4.11 21.47 12.23
C SER A 232 4.71 22.88 12.16
N ARG A 233 4.04 23.81 11.46
CA ARG A 233 4.44 25.21 11.37
C ARG A 233 3.21 26.12 11.36
N ALA A 234 3.38 27.37 11.81
CA ALA A 234 2.31 28.36 11.83
C ALA A 234 1.93 28.88 10.44
N ALA A 235 2.89 28.92 9.50
CA ALA A 235 2.64 29.40 8.15
C ALA A 235 1.87 28.36 7.30
N PRO A 236 0.88 28.77 6.52
CA PRO A 236 0.09 27.83 5.70
C PRO A 236 0.97 27.19 4.61
N TRP A 237 0.59 25.99 4.19
CA TRP A 237 1.29 25.17 3.20
C TRP A 237 0.70 25.31 1.81
N THR A 238 1.55 25.35 0.78
CA THR A 238 1.09 25.10 -0.58
C THR A 238 1.07 23.60 -0.88
N VAL A 239 0.31 23.20 -1.92
CA VAL A 239 0.30 21.80 -2.39
C VAL A 239 1.72 21.38 -2.81
N GLN A 240 2.47 22.26 -3.47
CA GLN A 240 3.82 21.99 -3.94
C GLN A 240 4.82 21.74 -2.80
N GLU A 241 4.69 22.45 -1.68
CA GLU A 241 5.52 22.22 -0.49
C GLU A 241 5.20 20.86 0.15
N LEU A 242 3.91 20.53 0.28
CA LEU A 242 3.48 19.24 0.82
C LEU A 242 3.94 18.06 -0.05
N MET A 243 3.85 18.18 -1.37
CA MET A 243 4.37 17.14 -2.28
C MET A 243 5.88 16.89 -2.15
N ARG A 244 6.63 17.88 -1.69
CA ARG A 244 8.09 17.77 -1.43
C ARG A 244 8.40 17.37 0.01
N HIS A 245 7.40 17.23 0.87
CA HIS A 245 7.62 16.87 2.27
C HIS A 245 8.19 15.43 2.35
N PRO A 246 9.29 15.19 3.09
CA PRO A 246 9.94 13.88 3.13
C PRO A 246 8.99 12.74 3.54
N GLU A 247 8.09 13.00 4.49
CA GLU A 247 7.12 11.99 4.97
C GLU A 247 6.01 11.68 3.95
N LEU A 248 5.79 12.55 2.96
CA LEU A 248 4.78 12.35 1.89
C LEU A 248 5.41 11.89 0.57
N HIS A 249 6.73 11.98 0.45
CA HIS A 249 7.44 11.61 -0.76
C HIS A 249 7.22 10.12 -1.09
N GLY A 250 6.97 9.84 -2.37
CA GLY A 250 6.74 8.49 -2.88
C GLY A 250 5.36 7.89 -2.56
N LEU A 251 4.48 8.59 -1.83
CA LEU A 251 3.12 8.10 -1.59
C LEU A 251 2.23 8.31 -2.82
N ASN A 252 1.46 7.28 -3.17
CA ASN A 252 0.38 7.39 -4.16
C ASN A 252 -0.81 8.16 -3.56
N LEU A 253 -0.70 9.49 -3.56
CA LEU A 253 -1.59 10.41 -2.85
C LEU A 253 -2.15 11.48 -3.81
N ASN A 254 -3.47 11.51 -3.93
CA ASN A 254 -4.21 12.61 -4.56
C ASN A 254 -4.42 13.74 -3.54
N LEU A 255 -3.34 14.49 -3.31
CA LEU A 255 -3.27 15.47 -2.23
C LEU A 255 -4.35 16.56 -2.36
N ALA A 256 -4.64 17.02 -3.58
CA ALA A 256 -5.68 18.03 -3.82
C ALA A 256 -7.06 17.55 -3.37
N LEU A 257 -7.44 16.32 -3.73
CA LEU A 257 -8.72 15.73 -3.35
C LEU A 257 -8.84 15.56 -1.84
N VAL A 258 -7.79 15.04 -1.20
CA VAL A 258 -7.75 14.83 0.26
C VAL A 258 -7.86 16.17 1.00
N LEU A 259 -7.11 17.20 0.59
CA LEU A 259 -7.17 18.52 1.20
C LEU A 259 -8.55 19.16 1.06
N GLN A 260 -9.15 19.13 -0.14
CA GLN A 260 -10.50 19.64 -0.35
C GLN A 260 -11.53 18.94 0.52
N MET A 261 -11.41 17.61 0.68
CA MET A 261 -12.29 16.85 1.56
C MET A 261 -12.11 17.23 3.04
N LEU A 262 -10.87 17.41 3.49
CA LEU A 262 -10.57 17.86 4.85
C LEU A 262 -11.09 19.28 5.13
N VAL A 263 -10.94 20.20 4.16
CA VAL A 263 -11.50 21.56 4.24
C VAL A 263 -13.02 21.51 4.33
N LYS A 264 -13.67 20.76 3.43
CA LYS A 264 -15.13 20.58 3.42
C LYS A 264 -15.68 20.04 4.75
N ARG A 265 -14.89 19.27 5.49
CA ARG A 265 -15.25 18.71 6.80
C ARG A 265 -14.72 19.51 7.99
N GLY A 266 -14.06 20.64 7.76
CA GLY A 266 -13.58 21.54 8.81
C GLY A 266 -12.39 20.99 9.60
N HIS A 267 -11.60 20.08 9.01
CA HIS A 267 -10.36 19.57 9.61
C HIS A 267 -9.12 20.38 9.21
N VAL A 268 -9.20 21.15 8.12
CA VAL A 268 -8.14 21.99 7.58
C VAL A 268 -8.75 23.35 7.20
N ARG A 269 -8.01 24.43 7.40
CA ARG A 269 -8.38 25.76 6.91
C ARG A 269 -7.75 26.04 5.55
N GLU A 270 -8.54 26.64 4.67
CA GLU A 270 -8.10 27.20 3.41
C GLU A 270 -7.81 28.69 3.61
N GLU A 271 -6.62 29.13 3.20
CA GLU A 271 -6.17 30.52 3.27
C GLU A 271 -5.86 31.04 1.87
N ILE A 272 -6.51 32.15 1.51
CA ILE A 272 -6.24 32.87 0.26
C ILE A 272 -5.46 34.14 0.63
N PRO A 273 -4.19 34.26 0.24
CA PRO A 273 -3.41 35.48 0.44
C PRO A 273 -4.16 36.72 -0.07
N VAL A 274 -4.26 37.76 0.75
CA VAL A 274 -4.87 39.03 0.34
C VAL A 274 -3.93 39.70 -0.66
N LEU A 275 -4.35 39.76 -1.94
CA LEU A 275 -3.68 40.58 -2.94
C LEU A 275 -4.19 42.02 -2.89
N PRO A 276 -3.36 43.02 -3.23
CA PRO A 276 -3.81 44.38 -3.48
C PRO A 276 -4.94 44.40 -4.53
N LEU A 277 -5.98 45.19 -4.26
CA LEU A 277 -7.12 45.38 -5.17
C LEU A 277 -6.63 45.74 -6.59
N GLY A 278 -7.07 44.97 -7.59
CA GLY A 278 -6.79 45.25 -9.01
C GLY A 278 -5.76 44.35 -9.70
N ALA A 279 -5.17 43.37 -8.99
CA ALA A 279 -4.08 42.57 -9.56
C ALA A 279 -4.51 41.57 -10.67
N GLY A 280 -5.82 41.29 -10.83
CA GLY A 280 -6.34 40.39 -11.89
C GLY A 280 -5.70 39.00 -11.94
N THR A 281 -4.94 38.61 -10.92
CA THR A 281 -4.02 37.48 -10.94
C THR A 281 -4.58 36.37 -10.07
N PRO A 282 -4.55 35.11 -10.55
CA PRO A 282 -4.95 33.97 -9.74
C PRO A 282 -4.05 33.87 -8.52
N VAL A 283 -4.66 33.61 -7.36
CA VAL A 283 -3.93 33.43 -6.09
C VAL A 283 -3.78 31.94 -5.82
N GLU A 284 -2.58 31.54 -5.44
CA GLU A 284 -2.34 30.18 -4.95
C GLU A 284 -3.00 29.99 -3.58
N VAL A 285 -3.88 29.00 -3.49
CA VAL A 285 -4.53 28.57 -2.25
C VAL A 285 -3.50 27.93 -1.33
N ARG A 286 -3.58 28.23 -0.03
CA ARG A 286 -2.74 27.64 1.01
C ARG A 286 -3.58 26.95 2.08
N TYR A 287 -2.99 25.99 2.78
CA TYR A 287 -3.67 25.13 3.73
C TYR A 287 -3.00 25.17 5.10
N ALA A 288 -3.78 25.37 6.16
CA ALA A 288 -3.28 25.39 7.53
C ALA A 288 -4.10 24.43 8.41
N ALA A 289 -3.48 23.96 9.50
CA ALA A 289 -4.22 23.29 10.56
C ALA A 289 -5.25 24.26 11.18
N VAL A 290 -6.35 23.71 11.69
CA VAL A 290 -7.43 24.46 12.38
C VAL A 290 -6.97 24.89 13.76
#